data_AF-A0A3D9RMA1-F1
#
_entry.id   AF-A0A3D9RMA1-F1
#
_cell.length_a   1.000
_cell.length_b   1.000
_cell.length_c   1.000
_cell.angle_alpha   90.00
_cell.angle_beta   90.00
_cell.angle_gamma   90.00
#
_symmetry.space_group_name_H-M   'P 1'
#
loop_
_entity.id
_entity.type
_entity.pdbx_description
1 polymer ?
#
loop_
_entity_poly.entity_id
_entity_poly.type
_entity_poly.pdbx_seq_one_letter_code
_entity_poly.pdbx_strand_id
1 'polypeptide(L)' 'MDFYHSWIYQKVINTEWFMWIIVCVVLGINIISPLIVWYFITGKKMVKKYIAHKKQNQQPETGNAT' A
#
# COMPACT_ATOMS: atom_id res chain seq x y z
N MET A 1 23.85 -31.06 5.45
CA MET A 1 22.88 -29.98 5.70
C MET A 1 22.78 -29.15 4.41
N ASP A 2 22.52 -29.80 3.27
CA ASP A 2 22.75 -29.19 1.94
C ASP A 2 21.63 -29.49 0.94
N PHE A 3 20.73 -30.41 1.29
CA PHE A 3 19.63 -30.85 0.42
C PHE A 3 18.53 -29.79 0.28
N TYR A 4 18.17 -29.12 1.37
CA TYR A 4 17.17 -28.05 1.32
C TYR A 4 17.68 -26.82 0.57
N HIS A 5 18.93 -26.42 0.77
CA HIS A 5 19.47 -25.27 0.06
C HIS A 5 19.73 -25.57 -1.42
N SER A 6 20.29 -26.73 -1.78
CA SER A 6 20.59 -27.00 -3.19
C SER A 6 19.33 -27.29 -4.01
N TRP A 7 18.41 -28.13 -3.50
CA TRP A 7 17.28 -28.58 -4.30
C TRP A 7 16.17 -27.53 -4.41
N ILE A 8 15.84 -26.83 -3.32
CA ILE A 8 14.84 -25.75 -3.38
C ILE A 8 15.38 -24.54 -4.13
N TYR A 9 16.63 -24.12 -3.96
CA TYR A 9 17.14 -22.99 -4.74
C TYR A 9 17.21 -23.34 -6.23
N GLN A 10 17.75 -24.51 -6.57
CA GLN A 10 17.86 -24.93 -7.97
C GLN A 10 16.51 -25.20 -8.63
N LYS A 11 15.48 -25.63 -7.89
CA LYS A 11 14.18 -25.96 -8.49
C LYS A 11 13.18 -24.80 -8.40
N VAL A 12 13.19 -24.03 -7.31
CA VAL A 12 12.27 -22.90 -7.10
C VAL A 12 12.78 -21.64 -7.81
N ILE A 13 14.07 -21.32 -7.75
CA ILE A 13 14.61 -20.09 -8.36
C ILE A 13 14.86 -20.25 -9.86
N ASN A 14 15.21 -21.45 -10.32
CA ASN A 14 15.35 -21.73 -11.77
C ASN A 14 14.00 -21.86 -12.49
N THR A 15 12.89 -21.88 -11.76
CA THR A 15 11.57 -21.83 -12.39
C THR A 15 11.33 -20.39 -12.82
N GLU A 16 11.35 -20.15 -14.14
CA GLU A 16 11.19 -18.83 -14.77
C GLU A 16 10.02 -18.01 -14.17
N TRP A 17 8.92 -18.67 -13.85
CA TRP A 17 7.74 -18.05 -13.24
C TRP A 17 8.02 -17.44 -11.86
N PHE A 18 8.90 -18.04 -11.03
CA PHE A 18 9.28 -17.50 -9.73
C PHE A 18 10.17 -16.26 -9.83
N MET A 19 11.13 -16.25 -10.78
CA MET A 19 11.91 -15.05 -11.07
C MET A 19 11.02 -13.91 -11.55
N TRP A 20 10.02 -14.20 -12.40
CA TRP A 20 9.02 -13.21 -12.83
C TRP A 20 8.20 -12.64 -11.66
N ILE A 21 7.82 -13.46 -10.68
CA ILE A 21 7.15 -12.97 -9.47
C ILE A 21 8.04 -11.98 -8.72
N ILE A 22 9.32 -12.31 -8.51
CA ILE A 22 10.27 -11.41 -7.83
C ILE A 22 10.40 -10.11 -8.61
N VAL A 23 10.57 -10.18 -9.93
CA VAL A 23 10.67 -8.99 -10.79
C VAL A 23 9.40 -8.14 -10.67
N CYS A 24 8.22 -8.73 -10.82
CA CYS A 24 6.94 -8.05 -10.68
C CYS A 24 6.76 -7.40 -9.30
N VAL A 25 7.19 -8.07 -8.22
CA VAL A 25 7.12 -7.53 -6.85
C VAL A 25 8.07 -6.36 -6.68
N VAL A 26 9.34 -6.49 -7.08
CA VAL A 26 10.32 -5.41 -6.96
C VAL A 26 9.90 -4.19 -7.79
N LEU A 27 9.46 -4.42 -9.03
CA LEU A 27 9.02 -3.38 -9.96
C LEU A 27 7.71 -2.73 -9.46
N GLY A 28 6.77 -3.54 -8.96
CA GLY A 28 5.53 -3.07 -8.35
C GLY A 28 5.79 -2.20 -7.12
N ILE A 29 6.63 -2.67 -6.18
CA ILE A 29 7.02 -1.89 -5.00
C ILE A 29 7.73 -0.61 -5.43
N ASN A 30 8.59 -0.65 -6.45
CA ASN A 30 9.30 0.54 -6.92
C ASN A 30 8.33 1.62 -7.45
N ILE A 31 7.31 1.23 -8.21
CA ILE A 31 6.26 2.14 -8.70
C ILE A 31 5.33 2.62 -7.58
N ILE A 32 5.00 1.74 -6.62
CA ILE A 32 4.09 2.05 -5.50
C ILE A 32 4.82 2.88 -4.41
N SER A 33 6.14 2.77 -4.29
CA SER A 33 6.95 3.49 -3.29
C SER A 33 6.74 5.02 -3.31
N PRO A 34 6.86 5.74 -4.44
CA PRO A 34 6.61 7.19 -4.47
C PRO A 34 5.16 7.54 -4.12
N LEU A 35 4.18 6.70 -4.47
CA LEU A 35 2.78 6.87 -4.09
C LEU A 35 2.57 6.74 -2.58
N ILE A 36 3.20 5.75 -1.94
CA ILE A 36 3.16 5.56 -0.49
C ILE A 36 3.79 6.77 0.21
N VAL A 37 4.99 7.19 -0.23
CA VAL A 37 5.70 8.33 0.36
C VAL A 37 4.86 9.61 0.23
N TRP A 38 4.26 9.85 -0.94
CA TRP A 38 3.35 10.98 -1.15
C TRP A 38 2.11 10.93 -0.24
N TYR A 39 1.51 9.76 -0.06
CA TYR A 39 0.37 9.56 0.84
C TYR A 39 0.72 9.87 2.30
N PHE A 40 1.88 9.43 2.77
CA PHE A 40 2.32 9.69 4.15
C PHE A 40 2.66 11.16 4.40
N ILE A 41 3.29 11.84 3.43
CA ILE A 41 3.70 13.24 3.55
C ILE A 41 2.50 14.20 3.36
N THR A 42 1.78 14.05 2.26
CA THR A 42 0.72 14.99 1.83
C THR A 42 -0.68 14.42 2.07
N GLY A 43 -0.87 13.14 1.77
CA GLY A 43 -2.15 12.45 1.88
C GLY A 43 -2.75 12.50 3.28
N LYS A 44 -1.94 12.35 4.34
CA LYS A 44 -2.42 12.40 5.73
C LYS A 44 -3.11 13.73 6.09
N LYS A 45 -2.59 14.87 5.61
CA LYS A 45 -3.21 16.19 5.83
C LYS A 45 -4.48 16.37 4.99
N MET A 46 -4.46 15.89 3.74
CA MET A 46 -5.61 15.97 2.82
C MET A 46 -6.77 15.08 3.26
N VAL A 47 -6.48 13.84 3.67
CA VAL A 47 -7.48 12.88 4.20
C VAL A 47 -8.10 13.42 5.49
N LYS A 48 -7.30 13.99 6.40
CA LYS A 48 -7.84 14.60 7.63
C LYS A 48 -8.77 15.78 7.31
N LYS A 49 -8.42 16.63 6.34
CA LYS A 49 -9.29 17.73 5.88
C LYS A 49 -10.57 17.21 5.22
N TYR A 50 -10.48 16.17 4.39
CA TYR A 50 -11.63 15.58 3.72
C TYR A 50 -12.62 14.94 4.70
N ILE A 51 -12.11 14.20 5.70
CA ILE A 51 -12.93 13.61 6.77
C ILE A 51 -13.57 14.72 7.62
N ALA A 52 -12.84 15.77 7.94
CA ALA A 52 -13.37 16.91 8.71
C ALA A 52 -14.50 17.65 7.94
N HIS A 53 -14.32 17.88 6.64
CA HIS A 53 -15.35 18.51 5.81
C HIS A 53 -16.61 17.64 5.68
N LYS A 54 -16.45 16.32 5.57
CA LYS A 54 -17.58 15.38 5.55
C LYS A 54 -18.36 15.41 6.87
N LYS A 55 -17.67 15.56 8.00
CA LYS A 55 -18.29 15.64 9.33
C LYS A 55 -19.05 16.96 9.53
N GLN A 56 -18.58 18.06 8.93
CA GLN A 56 -19.23 19.37 9.01
C GLN A 56 -20.48 19.47 8.13
N ASN A 57 -20.49 18.84 6.94
CA ASN A 57 -21.69 18.73 6.10
C ASN A 57 -22.74 17.73 6.64
N GLN A 58 -22.41 16.92 7.66
CA GLN A 58 -23.30 15.97 8.32
C GLN A 58 -23.75 16.41 9.71
N GLN A 59 -23.47 17.66 10.12
CA GLN A 59 -24.10 18.26 11.30
C GLN A 59 -25.31 19.08 10.82
N PRO A 60 -26.51 18.48 10.68
CA PRO A 60 -27.72 19.26 10.53
C PRO A 60 -27.91 20.12 11.78
N GLU A 61 -28.46 21.30 11.55
CA GLU A 61 -28.75 22.37 12.50
C GLU A 61 -29.78 21.95 13.57
N THR A 62 -29.50 20.96 14.41
CA THR A 62 -30.33 20.62 15.58
C THR A 62 -29.91 21.43 16.81
N GLY A 63 -29.90 22.76 16.66
CA GLY A 63 -29.56 23.69 17.72
C GLY A 63 -30.12 25.07 17.45
N ASN A 64 -31.45 25.19 17.39
CA ASN A 64 -32.20 26.36 17.86
C ASN A 64 -33.71 26.15 17.59
N ALA A 65 -34.38 25.58 18.57
CA ALA A 65 -35.81 25.74 18.77
C ALA A 65 -36.03 25.88 20.29
N THR A 66 -35.75 27.06 20.81
CA THR A 66 -36.20 27.56 22.11
C THR A 66 -37.07 28.77 21.87
#